data_AF-A0A3C0HR00-F1
#
_entry.id   AF-A0A3C0HR00-F1
#
_cell.length_a   1.000
_cell.length_b   1.000
_cell.length_c   1.000
_cell.angle_alpha   90.00
_cell.angle_beta   90.00
_cell.angle_gamma   90.00
#
_symmetry.space_group_name_H-M   'P 1'
#
loop_
_entity.id
_entity.type
_entity.pdbx_description
1 polymer ?
#
loop_
_entity_poly.entity_id
_entity_poly.type
_entity_poly.pdbx_seq_one_letter_code
_entity_poly.pdbx_strand_id
1 'polypeptide(L)'
;MAVIDLQGFVADLKDHVAEHGFHVHDERHFIETYTNRQTWEIDLHPDRACDGPLDLHVAIEVDPRTLIAFEDEVARVGETGEPDTSIVFPVTFSFALPPLPASPDLLILATDLAGIGG
;
A
#
# COMPACT_ATOMS: atom_id res chain seq x y z
N MET A 1 -10.07 19.62 -10.89
CA MET A 1 -10.04 19.12 -9.50
C MET A 1 -9.59 17.68 -9.61
N ALA A 2 -8.60 17.24 -8.84
CA ALA A 2 -8.12 15.85 -8.92
C ALA A 2 -9.28 14.90 -8.61
N VAL A 3 -9.40 13.81 -9.38
CA VAL A 3 -10.50 12.84 -9.21
C VAL A 3 -10.28 11.98 -7.96
N ILE A 4 -9.02 11.84 -7.53
CA ILE A 4 -8.60 11.07 -6.36
C ILE A 4 -7.64 11.87 -5.49
N ASP A 5 -7.78 11.76 -4.17
CA ASP A 5 -6.85 12.30 -3.19
C ASP A 5 -5.94 11.19 -2.66
N LEU A 6 -4.78 11.04 -3.29
CA LEU A 6 -3.78 10.03 -2.91
C LEU A 6 -3.12 10.34 -1.56
N GLN A 7 -2.89 11.61 -1.26
CA GLN A 7 -2.23 12.01 -0.01
C GLN A 7 -3.18 11.78 1.17
N GLY A 8 -4.46 12.11 1.01
CA GLY A 8 -5.51 11.76 1.98
C GLY A 8 -5.62 10.26 2.19
N PHE A 9 -5.63 9.47 1.11
CA PHE A 9 -5.65 7.99 1.23
C PHE A 9 -4.45 7.46 2.03
N VAL A 10 -3.23 7.96 1.78
CA VAL A 10 -2.03 7.56 2.54
C VAL A 10 -2.12 7.98 4.01
N ALA A 11 -2.67 9.18 4.29
CA ALA A 11 -2.91 9.63 5.65
C ALA A 11 -3.92 8.72 6.38
N ASP A 12 -5.05 8.44 5.76
CA ASP A 12 -6.09 7.56 6.32
C ASP A 12 -5.58 6.13 6.52
N LEU A 13 -4.75 5.62 5.61
CA LEU A 13 -4.10 4.32 5.76
C LEU A 13 -3.21 4.27 7.01
N LYS A 14 -2.42 5.31 7.25
CA LYS A 14 -1.56 5.41 8.44
C LYS A 14 -2.38 5.46 9.73
N ASP A 15 -3.45 6.24 9.74
CA ASP A 15 -4.36 6.31 10.88
C ASP A 15 -5.01 4.94 11.12
N HIS A 16 -5.45 4.26 10.07
CA HIS A 16 -6.02 2.92 10.15
C HIS A 16 -5.05 1.89 10.75
N VAL A 17 -3.79 1.84 10.29
CA VAL A 17 -2.81 0.90 10.85
C VAL A 17 -2.46 1.24 12.30
N ALA A 18 -2.42 2.53 12.66
CA ALA A 18 -2.22 2.98 14.03
C ALA A 18 -3.34 2.50 14.96
N GLU A 19 -4.59 2.63 14.55
CA GLU A 19 -5.74 2.10 15.30
C GLU A 19 -5.70 0.58 15.48
N HIS A 20 -5.03 -0.15 14.59
CA HIS A 20 -4.90 -1.60 14.62
C HIS A 20 -3.63 -2.11 15.31
N GLY A 21 -2.92 -1.23 16.03
CA GLY A 21 -1.80 -1.61 16.91
C GLY A 21 -0.45 -1.72 16.19
N PHE A 22 -0.29 -0.99 15.08
CA PHE A 22 1.01 -0.74 14.46
C PHE A 22 1.46 0.71 14.73
N HIS A 23 2.74 0.88 14.98
CA HIS A 23 3.36 2.19 15.11
C HIS A 23 4.01 2.54 13.78
N VAL A 24 3.70 3.73 13.26
CA VAL A 24 4.37 4.30 12.08
C VAL A 24 5.74 4.80 12.51
N HIS A 25 6.79 4.14 12.03
CA HIS A 25 8.16 4.48 12.40
C HIS A 25 8.74 5.57 11.51
N ASP A 26 8.58 5.44 10.19
CA ASP A 26 9.05 6.43 9.22
C ASP A 26 8.14 6.44 7.98
N GLU A 27 8.18 7.56 7.25
CA GLU A 27 7.47 7.74 5.99
C GLU A 27 8.33 8.54 5.01
N ARG A 28 8.35 8.09 3.76
CA ARG A 28 9.03 8.77 2.68
C ARG A 28 8.11 8.87 1.47
N HIS A 29 8.06 10.07 0.88
CA HIS A 29 7.38 10.32 -0.40
C HIS A 29 8.42 10.71 -1.44
N PHE A 30 8.52 9.92 -2.50
CA PHE A 30 9.43 10.12 -3.60
C PHE A 30 8.66 10.52 -4.86
N ILE A 31 9.28 11.41 -5.65
CA ILE A 31 8.82 11.74 -7.00
C ILE A 31 10.04 11.58 -7.92
N GLU A 32 9.96 10.63 -8.85
CA GLU A 32 11.01 10.41 -9.84
C GLU A 32 11.07 11.56 -10.84
N THR A 33 12.26 12.15 -11.02
CA THR A 33 12.45 13.35 -11.86
C THR A 33 12.07 13.15 -13.34
N TYR A 34 12.24 11.94 -13.88
CA TYR A 34 12.06 11.69 -15.32
C TYR A 34 10.71 11.07 -15.67
N THR A 35 10.25 10.12 -14.85
CA THR A 35 8.99 9.42 -15.09
C THR A 35 7.82 10.12 -14.42
N ASN A 36 8.07 10.98 -13.42
CA ASN A 36 7.09 11.50 -12.48
C ASN A 36 6.33 10.40 -11.72
N ARG A 37 6.88 9.18 -11.64
CA ARG A 37 6.36 8.14 -10.74
C ARG A 37 6.45 8.64 -9.31
N GLN A 38 5.37 8.46 -8.58
CA GLN A 38 5.32 8.77 -7.16
C GLN A 38 5.33 7.47 -6.36
N THR A 39 6.09 7.45 -5.28
CA THR A 39 6.14 6.31 -4.36
C THR A 39 6.02 6.80 -2.93
N TRP A 40 5.09 6.23 -2.18
CA TRP A 40 5.03 6.36 -0.73
C TRP A 40 5.57 5.08 -0.12
N GLU A 41 6.56 5.22 0.74
CA GLU A 41 7.13 4.16 1.55
C GLU A 41 6.82 4.45 3.01
N ILE A 42 6.26 3.47 3.71
CA ILE A 42 5.82 3.60 5.09
C ILE A 42 6.41 2.41 5.85
N ASP A 43 7.26 2.71 6.82
CA ASP A 43 7.86 1.72 7.71
C ASP A 43 7.02 1.63 8.99
N LEU A 44 6.55 0.43 9.32
CA LEU A 44 5.59 0.14 10.37
C LEU A 44 6.09 -1.03 11.21
N HIS A 45 5.85 -1.02 12.51
CA HIS A 45 6.05 -2.22 13.33
C HIS A 45 4.94 -2.35 14.37
N PRO A 46 4.61 -3.55 14.86
CA PRO A 46 3.61 -3.69 15.91
C PRO A 46 3.99 -2.87 17.16
N ASP A 47 3.04 -2.19 17.79
CA ASP A 47 3.29 -1.34 18.96
C ASP A 47 3.98 -2.10 20.10
N ARG A 48 3.60 -3.38 20.26
CA ARG A 48 4.14 -4.28 21.28
C ARG A 48 5.59 -4.71 21.02
N ALA A 49 6.07 -4.47 19.81
CA ALA A 49 7.40 -4.83 19.34
C ALA A 49 8.17 -3.60 18.83
N CYS A 50 7.85 -2.40 19.33
CA CYS A 50 8.63 -1.19 19.07
C CYS A 50 10.11 -1.46 19.44
N ASP A 51 11.03 -1.09 18.53
CA ASP A 51 12.48 -1.41 18.57
C ASP A 51 12.83 -2.91 18.44
N GLY A 52 11.85 -3.74 18.09
CA GLY A 52 12.03 -5.17 17.84
C GLY A 52 12.49 -5.48 16.41
N PRO A 53 12.89 -6.73 16.14
CA PRO A 53 13.33 -7.18 14.80
C PRO A 53 12.18 -7.40 13.81
N LEU A 54 10.94 -7.12 14.21
CA LEU A 54 9.74 -7.31 13.40
C LEU A 54 9.37 -5.98 12.76
N ASP A 55 9.42 -5.93 11.43
CA ASP A 55 9.16 -4.73 10.65
C ASP A 55 8.21 -5.05 9.49
N LEU A 56 7.40 -4.08 9.10
CA LEU A 56 6.48 -4.10 7.98
C LEU A 56 6.73 -2.84 7.15
N HIS A 57 7.22 -3.05 5.94
CA HIS A 57 7.36 -1.99 4.95
C HIS A 57 6.18 -2.04 3.98
N VAL A 58 5.47 -0.91 3.83
CA VAL A 58 4.39 -0.73 2.87
C VAL A 58 4.84 0.26 1.80
N ALA A 59 4.73 -0.16 0.53
CA ALA A 59 5.02 0.70 -0.61
C ALA A 59 3.78 0.86 -1.50
N ILE A 60 3.42 2.10 -1.81
CA ILE A 60 2.37 2.45 -2.77
C ILE A 60 3.03 3.16 -3.94
N GLU A 61 2.94 2.59 -5.13
CA GLU A 61 3.53 3.19 -6.33
C GLU A 61 2.44 3.68 -7.29
N VAL A 62 2.60 4.90 -7.76
CA VAL A 62 1.66 5.55 -8.67
C VAL A 62 2.40 5.99 -9.91
N ASP A 63 2.15 5.26 -11.01
CA ASP A 63 2.58 5.68 -12.33
C ASP A 63 1.63 6.78 -12.85
N PRO A 64 2.14 7.93 -13.32
CA PRO A 64 1.29 9.03 -13.76
C PRO A 64 0.41 8.66 -14.95
N ARG A 65 0.80 7.69 -15.79
CA ARG A 65 -0.06 7.24 -16.90
C ARG A 65 -1.27 6.47 -16.39
N THR A 66 -1.08 5.62 -15.38
CA THR A 66 -2.19 4.90 -14.73
C THR A 66 -3.14 5.88 -14.06
N LEU A 67 -2.60 6.91 -13.39
CA LEU A 67 -3.42 7.95 -12.77
C LEU A 67 -4.25 8.72 -13.80
N ILE A 68 -3.64 9.16 -14.92
CA ILE A 68 -4.36 9.85 -15.99
C ILE A 68 -5.43 8.94 -16.61
N ALA A 69 -5.10 7.67 -16.88
CA ALA A 69 -6.06 6.71 -17.42
C ALA A 69 -7.25 6.50 -16.47
N PHE A 70 -7.01 6.47 -15.16
CA PHE A 70 -8.07 6.43 -14.15
C PHE A 70 -8.95 7.69 -14.22
N GLU A 71 -8.37 8.89 -14.26
CA GLU A 71 -9.14 10.14 -14.34
C GLU A 71 -10.00 10.22 -15.61
N ASP A 72 -9.45 9.81 -16.75
CA ASP A 72 -10.17 9.74 -18.02
C ASP A 72 -11.32 8.73 -17.97
N GLU A 73 -11.09 7.57 -17.36
CA GLU A 73 -12.10 6.52 -17.22
C GLU A 73 -13.26 6.94 -16.32
N VAL A 74 -12.96 7.55 -15.16
CA VAL A 74 -13.99 8.08 -14.26
C VAL A 74 -14.79 9.18 -14.94
N ALA A 75 -14.14 10.05 -15.71
CA ALA A 75 -14.84 11.08 -16.49
C ALA A 75 -15.74 10.46 -17.59
N ARG A 76 -15.31 9.34 -18.19
CA ARG A 76 -16.05 8.63 -19.24
C ARG A 76 -17.29 7.91 -18.72
N VAL A 77 -17.17 7.18 -17.60
CA VAL A 77 -18.25 6.37 -17.04
C VAL A 77 -19.27 7.19 -16.24
N GLY A 78 -18.85 8.35 -15.73
CA GLY A 78 -19.70 9.24 -14.95
C GLY A 78 -20.14 8.61 -13.61
N GLU A 79 -21.18 9.17 -12.98
CA GLU A 79 -21.58 8.80 -11.61
C GLU A 79 -22.19 7.39 -11.48
N THR A 80 -22.68 6.82 -12.58
CA THR A 80 -23.46 5.56 -12.56
C THR A 80 -22.86 4.45 -13.42
N GLY A 81 -21.78 4.74 -14.15
CA GLY A 81 -21.09 3.73 -14.95
C GLY A 81 -20.08 2.96 -14.12
N GLU A 82 -19.81 1.72 -14.54
CA GLU A 82 -18.78 0.86 -13.93
C GLU A 82 -17.42 1.15 -14.60
N PRO A 83 -16.39 1.56 -13.82
CA PRO A 83 -15.06 1.82 -14.35
C PRO A 83 -14.33 0.52 -14.71
N ASP A 84 -13.37 0.63 -15.64
CA ASP A 84 -12.46 -0.45 -15.99
C ASP A 84 -11.65 -0.95 -14.78
N THR A 85 -11.83 -2.23 -14.45
CA THR A 85 -11.16 -2.89 -13.32
C THR A 85 -9.70 -3.29 -13.61
N SER A 86 -9.22 -3.09 -14.84
CA SER A 86 -7.83 -3.36 -15.21
C SER A 86 -6.86 -2.25 -14.78
N ILE A 87 -7.38 -1.09 -14.41
CA ILE A 87 -6.59 0.03 -13.88
C ILE A 87 -6.26 -0.26 -12.42
N VAL A 88 -4.99 -0.58 -12.15
CA VAL A 88 -4.53 -1.02 -10.83
C VAL A 88 -3.34 -0.17 -10.36
N PHE A 89 -3.36 0.16 -9.07
CA PHE A 89 -2.22 0.77 -8.38
C PHE A 89 -1.57 -0.31 -7.49
N PRO A 90 -0.28 -0.62 -7.68
CA PRO A 90 0.39 -1.61 -6.87
C PRO A 90 0.56 -1.11 -5.43
N VAL A 91 0.20 -1.98 -4.48
CA VAL A 91 0.52 -1.84 -3.06
C VAL A 91 1.29 -3.07 -2.62
N THR A 92 2.50 -2.86 -2.13
CA THR A 92 3.39 -3.95 -1.71
C THR A 92 3.54 -3.94 -0.19
N PHE A 93 3.36 -5.10 0.43
CA PHE A 93 3.59 -5.32 1.85
C PHE A 93 4.78 -6.26 2.02
N SER A 94 5.82 -5.81 2.72
CA SER A 94 7.04 -6.57 2.96
C SER A 94 7.25 -6.74 4.46
N PHE A 95 7.11 -7.98 4.96
CA PHE A 95 7.33 -8.32 6.36
C PHE A 95 8.76 -8.80 6.59
N ALA A 96 9.49 -8.15 7.49
CA ALA A 96 10.74 -8.64 8.03
C ALA A 96 10.45 -9.38 9.34
N LEU A 97 10.66 -10.70 9.35
CA LEU A 97 10.45 -11.53 10.54
C LEU A 97 11.80 -11.83 11.20
N PRO A 98 11.89 -11.83 12.55
CA PRO A 98 13.06 -12.34 13.23
C PRO A 98 13.32 -13.82 12.89
N PRO A 99 14.51 -14.36 13.17
CA PRO A 99 14.76 -15.79 13.07
C PRO A 99 13.70 -16.56 13.86
N LEU A 100 12.85 -17.31 13.16
CA LEU A 100 11.76 -18.07 13.76
C LEU A 100 12.30 -19.47 14.11
N PRO A 101 12.48 -19.82 15.39
CA PRO A 101 12.96 -21.15 15.78
C PRO A 101 12.00 -22.26 15.36
N ALA A 102 10.71 -21.92 15.27
CA ALA A 102 9.67 -22.71 14.63
C ALA A 102 9.06 -21.85 13.51
N SER A 103 9.65 -21.93 12.31
CA SER A 103 9.13 -21.22 11.15
C SER A 103 7.78 -21.79 10.72
N PRO A 104 6.77 -20.96 10.39
CA PRO A 104 5.53 -21.44 9.81
C PRO A 104 5.81 -22.06 8.44
N ASP A 105 4.91 -22.94 8.00
CA ASP A 105 4.91 -23.42 6.63
C ASP A 105 4.55 -22.26 5.69
N LEU A 106 5.56 -21.77 4.95
CA LEU A 106 5.40 -20.61 4.08
C LEU A 106 4.45 -20.87 2.91
N LEU A 107 4.27 -22.12 2.49
CA LEU A 107 3.31 -22.45 1.44
C LEU A 107 1.87 -22.31 1.95
N ILE A 108 1.63 -22.76 3.18
CA ILE A 108 0.32 -22.59 3.83
C ILE A 108 0.03 -21.12 4.06
N LEU A 109 1.00 -20.38 4.63
CA LEU A 109 0.86 -18.94 4.85
C LEU A 109 0.57 -18.18 3.56
N ALA A 110 1.30 -18.48 2.47
CA ALA A 110 1.04 -17.89 1.17
C ALA A 110 -0.35 -18.21 0.63
N THR A 111 -0.84 -19.44 0.86
CA THR A 111 -2.19 -19.86 0.45
C THR A 111 -3.28 -19.13 1.23
N ASP A 112 -3.11 -19.00 2.54
CA ASP A 112 -4.04 -18.29 3.42
C ASP A 112 -4.10 -16.79 3.06
N LEU A 113 -2.96 -16.18 2.73
CA LEU A 113 -2.88 -14.78 2.30
C LEU A 113 -3.42 -14.54 0.89
N ALA A 114 -3.26 -15.49 -0.03
CA ALA A 114 -3.79 -15.37 -1.39
C ALA A 114 -5.32 -15.16 -1.42
N GLY A 115 -6.05 -15.73 -0.46
CA GLY A 115 -7.50 -15.54 -0.35
C GLY A 115 -7.92 -14.16 0.17
N ILE A 116 -7.00 -13.37 0.72
CA ILE A 116 -7.26 -12.03 1.29
C ILE A 116 -6.91 -10.94 0.28
N GLY A 117 -5.84 -11.13 -0.51
CA GLY A 117 -5.34 -10.14 -1.46
C GLY A 117 -6.08 -10.04 -2.81
N GLY A 118 -6.96 -11.01 -3.11
CA GLY A 118 -7.64 -11.14 -4.42
C GLY A 118 -6.92 -12.07 -5.39
#